data_AF-A0A8T3MMK0-F1
#
_entry.id   AF-A0A8T3MMK0-F1
#
_cell.length_a   1.000
_cell.length_b   1.000
_cell.length_c   1.000
_cell.angle_alpha   90.00
_cell.angle_beta   90.00
_cell.angle_gamma   90.00
#
_symmetry.space_group_name_H-M   'P 1'
#
loop_
_entity.id
_entity.type
_entity.pdbx_description
1 polymer ?
#
loop_
_entity_poly.entity_id
_entity_poly.type
_entity_poly.pdbx_seq_one_letter_code
_entity_poly.pdbx_strand_id
1 'polypeptide(L)'
;NGSRQEHEVPAELLLIDLIRDRCGLTGTKLGCSVGVCGACSVLVDGVLLSACLVPAVHVDGRSIGAARDGLWHLDLLRQRSRVGW
;
A
#
# COMPACT_ATOMS: atom_id res chain seq x y z
N ASN A 1 16.25 4.06 0.03
CA ASN A 1 15.65 3.47 1.25
C ASN A 1 15.25 4.61 2.17
N GLY A 2 13.96 4.85 2.37
CA GLY A 2 13.40 6.05 3.02
C GLY A 2 12.84 7.11 2.07
N SER A 3 12.55 6.76 0.81
CA SER A 3 11.99 7.71 -0.16
C SER A 3 10.54 8.04 0.19
N ARG A 4 10.27 9.32 0.41
CA ARG A 4 8.92 9.87 0.50
C ARG A 4 8.25 9.75 -0.87
N GLN A 5 7.07 9.13 -0.92
CA GLN A 5 6.27 9.04 -2.14
C GLN A 5 4.93 9.67 -1.92
N GLU A 6 4.53 10.51 -2.88
CA GLU A 6 3.24 11.19 -2.87
C GLU A 6 2.39 10.70 -4.04
N HIS A 7 1.18 10.21 -3.77
CA HIS A 7 0.30 9.66 -4.80
C HIS A 7 -1.13 10.15 -4.64
N GLU A 8 -1.74 10.55 -5.76
CA GLU A 8 -3.19 10.74 -5.85
C GLU A 8 -3.88 9.41 -6.13
N VAL A 9 -4.73 8.97 -5.20
CA VAL A 9 -5.38 7.65 -5.29
C VAL A 9 -6.88 7.67 -4.97
N PRO A 10 -7.68 6.78 -5.59
CA PRO A 10 -9.05 6.52 -5.18
C PRO A 10 -9.14 6.00 -3.74
N ALA A 11 -10.27 6.25 -3.08
CA ALA A 11 -10.50 5.81 -1.70
C ALA A 11 -10.53 4.28 -1.55
N GLU A 12 -11.02 3.56 -2.56
CA GLU A 12 -11.06 2.09 -2.57
C GLU A 12 -9.75 1.42 -3.01
N LEU A 13 -8.71 2.16 -3.42
CA LEU A 13 -7.47 1.56 -3.88
C LEU A 13 -6.84 0.75 -2.73
N LEU A 14 -6.54 -0.53 -2.98
CA LEU A 14 -5.89 -1.37 -1.98
C LEU A 14 -4.39 -1.06 -1.90
N LEU A 15 -3.82 -1.28 -0.73
CA LEU A 15 -2.41 -1.03 -0.47
C LEU A 15 -1.51 -1.89 -1.36
N ILE A 16 -1.91 -3.12 -1.65
CA ILE A 16 -1.14 -3.99 -2.56
C ILE A 16 -1.06 -3.41 -3.99
N ASP A 17 -2.15 -2.81 -4.48
CA ASP A 17 -2.22 -2.23 -5.82
C ASP A 17 -1.42 -0.94 -5.87
N LEU A 18 -1.51 -0.10 -4.84
CA LEU A 18 -0.66 1.08 -4.71
C LEU A 18 0.84 0.69 -4.76
N ILE A 19 1.26 -0.27 -3.94
CA ILE A 19 2.67 -0.68 -3.84
C ILE A 19 3.19 -1.19 -5.18
N ARG A 20 2.41 -2.03 -5.87
CA ARG A 20 2.84 -2.68 -7.11
C ARG A 20 2.73 -1.76 -8.32
N ASP A 21 1.60 -1.07 -8.46
CA ASP A 21 1.24 -0.39 -9.71
C ASP A 21 1.60 1.09 -9.68
N ARG A 22 1.58 1.72 -8.50
CA ARG A 22 1.92 3.16 -8.35
C ARG A 22 3.35 3.36 -7.89
N CYS A 23 3.80 2.60 -6.87
CA CYS A 23 5.16 2.70 -6.37
C CYS A 23 6.16 1.86 -7.20
N GLY A 24 5.68 0.93 -8.04
CA GLY A 24 6.53 0.05 -8.85
C GLY A 24 7.29 -1.00 -8.04
N LEU A 25 6.93 -1.20 -6.77
CA LEU A 25 7.62 -2.09 -5.84
C LEU A 25 7.01 -3.49 -5.93
N THR A 26 7.58 -4.29 -6.82
CA THR A 26 6.99 -5.60 -7.18
C THR A 26 7.45 -6.75 -6.29
N GLY A 27 8.27 -6.50 -5.26
CA GLY A 27 8.71 -7.53 -4.31
C GLY A 27 7.55 -8.11 -3.51
N THR A 28 6.56 -7.29 -3.15
CA THR A 28 5.30 -7.71 -2.52
C THR A 28 4.37 -8.38 -3.53
N LYS A 29 3.88 -9.58 -3.21
CA LYS A 29 3.12 -10.42 -4.15
C LYS A 29 1.65 -10.53 -3.75
N LEU A 30 0.76 -10.50 -4.74
CA LEU A 30 -0.64 -10.87 -4.55
C LEU A 30 -0.79 -12.38 -4.80
N GLY A 31 -1.23 -13.12 -3.78
CA GLY A 31 -1.42 -14.58 -3.85
C GLY A 31 -2.90 -14.96 -3.73
N CYS A 32 -3.42 -14.96 -2.49
CA CYS A 32 -4.79 -15.40 -2.21
C CYS A 32 -5.85 -14.30 -2.18
N SER A 33 -5.45 -13.01 -2.15
CA SER A 33 -6.32 -11.82 -1.98
C SER A 33 -7.28 -11.84 -0.77
N VAL A 34 -7.15 -12.79 0.15
CA VAL A 34 -8.03 -12.94 1.33
C VAL A 34 -7.25 -12.97 2.65
N GLY A 35 -5.96 -12.60 2.63
CA GLY A 35 -5.14 -12.44 3.84
C GLY A 35 -4.60 -13.72 4.49
N VAL A 36 -4.75 -14.89 3.85
CA VAL A 36 -4.32 -16.18 4.48
C VAL A 36 -2.92 -16.63 4.08
N CYS A 37 -2.42 -16.25 2.90
CA CYS A 37 -1.15 -16.77 2.37
C CYS A 37 0.11 -16.00 2.81
N GLY A 38 -0.03 -14.78 3.33
CA GLY A 38 1.10 -13.92 3.72
C GLY A 38 1.99 -13.40 2.59
N ALA A 39 1.70 -13.69 1.32
CA ALA A 39 2.51 -13.23 0.19
C ALA A 39 2.53 -11.70 0.02
N CYS A 40 1.49 -11.02 0.49
CA CYS A 40 1.32 -9.56 0.43
C CYS A 40 1.66 -8.87 1.76
N SER A 41 2.41 -9.52 2.65
CA SER A 41 2.70 -8.99 3.98
C SER A 41 3.63 -7.79 3.90
N VAL A 42 3.25 -6.72 4.60
CA VAL A 42 4.02 -5.48 4.75
C VAL A 42 4.03 -5.04 6.20
N LEU A 43 5.06 -4.31 6.61
CA LEU A 43 5.14 -3.65 7.90
C LEU A 43 4.57 -2.23 7.75
N VAL A 44 3.56 -1.88 8.55
CA VAL A 44 3.06 -0.51 8.67
C VAL A 44 3.34 -0.06 10.09
N ASP A 45 4.24 0.92 10.25
CA ASP A 45 4.73 1.38 11.56
C ASP A 45 5.21 0.22 12.45
N GLY A 46 5.87 -0.77 11.84
CA GLY A 46 6.38 -1.97 12.53
C GLY A 46 5.34 -3.08 12.75
N VAL A 47 4.07 -2.87 12.42
CA VAL A 47 3.02 -3.89 12.53
C VAL A 47 2.85 -4.63 11.21
N LEU A 48 2.88 -5.97 11.26
CA LEU A 48 2.71 -6.80 10.07
C LEU A 48 1.23 -6.85 9.66
N LEU A 49 0.93 -6.41 8.44
CA LEU A 49 -0.42 -6.38 7.87
C LEU A 49 -0.45 -7.05 6.48
N SER A 50 -1.62 -7.57 6.11
CA SER A 50 -1.87 -8.06 4.75
C SER A 50 -2.27 -6.90 3.85
N ALA A 51 -1.37 -6.46 2.95
CA ALA A 51 -1.64 -5.32 2.06
C ALA A 51 -2.86 -5.53 1.14
N CYS A 52 -3.25 -6.78 0.85
CA CYS A 52 -4.43 -7.07 0.04
C CYS A 52 -5.78 -6.80 0.74
N LEU A 53 -5.78 -6.53 2.06
CA LEU A 53 -6.99 -6.27 2.83
C LEU A 53 -7.09 -4.83 3.35
N VAL A 54 -6.10 -4.00 3.08
CA VAL A 54 -6.00 -2.65 3.63
C VAL A 54 -6.16 -1.63 2.51
N PRO A 55 -7.17 -0.74 2.56
CA PRO A 55 -7.23 0.43 1.69
C PRO A 55 -6.01 1.34 1.89
N ALA A 56 -5.39 1.77 0.81
CA ALA A 56 -4.19 2.61 0.80
C ALA A 56 -4.38 3.89 1.63
N VAL A 57 -5.56 4.52 1.55
CA VAL A 57 -5.88 5.74 2.31
C VAL A 57 -5.80 5.59 3.83
N HIS A 58 -5.87 4.36 4.38
CA HIS A 58 -5.73 4.14 5.82
C HIS A 58 -4.28 4.18 6.30
N VAL A 59 -3.31 4.13 5.38
CA VAL A 59 -1.88 4.17 5.68
C VAL A 59 -1.22 5.46 5.19
N ASP A 60 -2.03 6.47 4.89
CA ASP A 60 -1.57 7.84 4.64
C ASP A 60 -0.76 8.39 5.82
N GLY A 61 0.39 8.99 5.53
CA GLY A 61 1.35 9.53 6.50
C GLY A 61 2.09 8.46 7.32
N ARG A 62 1.97 7.18 6.97
CA ARG A 62 2.60 6.08 7.72
C ARG A 62 3.88 5.58 7.08
N SER A 63 4.73 4.97 7.90
CA SER A 63 5.91 4.26 7.41
C SER A 63 5.54 2.86 6.95
N ILE A 64 5.93 2.50 5.74
CA ILE A 64 5.64 1.19 5.15
C ILE A 64 6.95 0.50 4.80
N GLY A 65 7.07 -0.78 5.13
CA GLY A 65 8.20 -1.61 4.74
C GLY A 65 7.77 -2.93 4.14
N ALA A 66 8.43 -3.37 3.07
CA ALA A 66 8.35 -4.75 2.61
C ALA A 66 9.71 -5.45 2.75
N ALA A 67 9.65 -6.75 3.03
CA ALA A 67 10.81 -7.57 3.34
C ALA A 67 11.93 -7.50 2.28
N ARG A 68 11.61 -7.28 1.00
CA ARG A 68 12.60 -7.20 -0.09
C ARG A 68 12.96 -5.78 -0.53
N ASP A 69 12.05 -4.83 -0.37
CA ASP A 69 12.11 -3.54 -1.07
C ASP A 69 12.51 -2.37 -0.13
N GLY A 70 12.69 -2.65 1.18
CA GLY A 70 13.12 -1.65 2.19
C GLY A 70 11.97 -0.90 2.87
N LEU A 71 12.28 0.22 3.55
CA LEU A 71 11.32 1.11 4.20
C LEU A 71 11.07 2.37 3.35
N TRP A 72 9.83 2.87 3.32
CA TRP A 72 9.40 4.09 2.60
C TRP A 72 8.31 4.83 3.40
N HIS A 73 8.11 6.11 3.09
CA HIS A 73 7.08 6.94 3.71
C HIS A 73 6.06 7.33 2.66
N LEU A 74 4.77 7.14 2.96
CA LEU A 74 3.70 7.33 2.00
C LEU A 74 2.83 8.51 2.41
N ASP A 75 2.76 9.51 1.55
CA ASP A 75 1.80 10.62 1.67
C ASP A 75 0.77 10.47 0.55
N LEU A 76 -0.50 10.37 0.89
CA LEU A 76 -1.56 10.18 -0.09
C LEU A 76 -2.37 11.46 -0.20
N LEU A 77 -2.32 12.06 -1.38
CA LEU A 77 -3.25 13.11 -1.75
C LEU A 77 -4.58 12.45 -2.09
N ARG A 78 -5.52 12.55 -1.15
CA ARG A 78 -6.84 11.95 -1.29
C ARG A 78 -7.58 12.63 -2.45
N GLN A 79 -7.75 11.92 -3.58
CA GLN A 79 -8.65 12.42 -4.61
C GLN A 79 -10.08 12.41 -4.05
N ARG A 80 -10.75 13.56 -4.13
CA ARG A 80 -12.20 13.62 -4.03
C ARG A 80 -12.73 12.75 -5.17
N SER A 81 -13.23 11.57 -4.84
CA SER A 81 -13.89 10.69 -5.78
C SER A 81 -14.94 11.52 -6.55
N ARG A 82 -14.71 11.71 -7.85
CA ARG A 82 -15.81 11.95 -8.79
C ARG A 82 -16.60 10.66 -8.81
N VAL A 83 -17.47 10.48 -7.82
CA VAL A 83 -18.60 9.56 -7.92
C VAL A 83 -19.52 10.14 -9.00
N GLY A 84 -19.21 9.80 -10.25
CA GLY A 84 -20.11 9.97 -11.37
C GLY A 84 -20.80 8.63 -11.61
N TRP A 85 -21.97 8.47 -11.00
CA TRP A 85 -23.03 7.59 -11.50
C TRP A 85 -24.21 8.49 -11.87
#